data_AF-A0A1M6QN20-F1
#
_entry.id   AF-A0A1M6QN20-F1
#
_cell.length_a   1.000
_cell.length_b   1.000
_cell.length_c   1.000
_cell.angle_alpha   90.00
_cell.angle_beta   90.00
_cell.angle_gamma   90.00
#
_symmetry.space_group_name_H-M   'P 1'
#
loop_
_entity.id
_entity.type
_entity.pdbx_description
1 polymer ?
#
loop_
_entity_poly.entity_id
_entity_poly.type
_entity_poly.pdbx_seq_one_letter_code
_entity_poly.pdbx_strand_id
1 'polypeptide(L)'
;MSHETLSEKEKDFCRAYAGGMTAAEAAKAAGYASGSYGKQLLQKEKIRAFLAEMEKEVIPSSQKKQEGKIAPGDEILAFLTETMRGSEETDIKTRMRAAELLGRRNGAFAKEETENSRVIIIDDIGREEG
;
A
#
# COMPACT_ATOMS: atom_id res chain seq x y z
N MET A 1 9.20 35.52 -12.61
CA MET A 1 8.49 34.28 -13.03
C MET A 1 7.00 34.58 -12.92
N SER A 2 6.33 34.77 -14.05
CA SER A 2 4.89 35.02 -14.10
C SER A 2 4.14 33.82 -13.52
N HIS A 3 3.49 34.01 -12.38
CA HIS A 3 2.52 33.05 -11.85
C HIS A 3 1.31 33.05 -12.79
N GLU A 4 1.40 32.30 -13.88
CA GLU A 4 0.27 32.07 -14.76
C GLU A 4 -0.69 31.14 -14.03
N THR A 5 -1.68 31.75 -13.38
CA THR A 5 -2.69 31.07 -12.57
C THR A 5 -3.53 30.15 -13.46
N LEU A 6 -3.75 28.91 -13.01
CA LEU A 6 -4.58 27.96 -13.75
C LEU A 6 -5.97 28.54 -14.03
N SER A 7 -6.45 28.35 -15.25
CA SER A 7 -7.84 28.65 -15.62
C SER A 7 -8.81 27.80 -14.81
N GLU A 8 -10.05 28.27 -14.61
CA GLU A 8 -11.08 27.53 -13.87
C GLU A 8 -11.30 26.12 -14.43
N LYS A 9 -11.32 25.95 -15.76
CA LYS A 9 -11.38 24.63 -16.42
C LYS A 9 -10.15 23.76 -16.17
N GLU A 10 -8.96 24.35 -16.07
CA GLU A 10 -7.73 23.60 -15.78
C GLU A 10 -7.73 23.16 -14.29
N LYS A 11 -8.29 23.96 -13.39
CA LYS A 11 -8.48 23.58 -11.98
C LYS A 11 -9.50 22.45 -11.85
N ASP A 12 -10.61 22.51 -12.58
CA ASP A 12 -11.60 21.43 -12.62
C ASP A 12 -11.01 20.13 -13.13
N PHE A 13 -10.19 20.20 -14.18
CA PHE A 13 -9.45 19.05 -14.68
C PHE A 13 -8.52 18.46 -13.61
N CYS A 14 -7.74 19.29 -12.93
CA CYS A 14 -6.83 18.84 -11.88
C CYS A 14 -7.58 18.20 -10.70
N ARG A 15 -8.71 18.79 -10.28
CA ARG A 15 -9.58 18.23 -9.24
C ARG A 15 -10.15 16.86 -9.62
N ALA A 16 -10.66 16.74 -10.84
CA ALA A 16 -11.22 15.48 -11.34
C ALA A 16 -10.15 14.38 -11.46
N TYR A 17 -8.96 14.74 -11.95
CA TYR A 17 -7.84 13.82 -12.08
C TYR A 17 -7.29 13.37 -10.70
N ALA A 18 -7.12 14.31 -9.76
CA ALA A 18 -6.73 13.99 -8.38
C ALA A 18 -7.79 13.13 -7.65
N GLY A 19 -9.06 13.25 -8.02
CA GLY A 19 -10.16 12.40 -7.56
C GLY A 19 -10.16 10.97 -8.13
N GLY A 20 -9.16 10.60 -8.93
CA GLY A 20 -8.97 9.24 -9.45
C GLY A 20 -9.54 8.98 -10.84
N MET A 21 -10.01 10.01 -11.56
CA MET A 21 -10.47 9.86 -12.95
C MET A 21 -9.29 9.73 -13.91
N THR A 22 -9.47 9.00 -15.00
CA THR A 22 -8.46 8.97 -16.07
C THR A 22 -8.34 10.35 -16.74
N ALA A 23 -7.21 10.65 -17.38
CA ALA A 23 -7.01 11.96 -18.01
C ALA A 23 -8.10 12.29 -19.05
N ALA A 24 -8.64 11.29 -19.74
CA ALA A 24 -9.70 11.50 -20.71
C ALA A 24 -11.05 11.81 -20.06
N GLU A 25 -11.37 11.15 -18.95
CA GLU A 25 -12.60 11.38 -18.17
C GLU A 25 -12.55 12.73 -17.46
N ALA A 26 -11.41 13.05 -16.83
CA ALA A 26 -11.19 14.34 -16.19
C ALA A 26 -11.33 15.51 -17.17
N ALA A 27 -10.83 15.36 -18.41
CA ALA A 27 -10.97 16.37 -19.45
C ALA A 27 -12.44 16.55 -19.87
N LYS A 28 -13.20 15.47 -20.02
CA LYS A 28 -14.64 15.56 -20.31
C LYS A 28 -15.40 16.21 -19.15
N ALA A 29 -15.11 15.81 -17.92
CA ALA A 29 -15.73 16.36 -16.71
C ALA A 29 -15.46 17.86 -16.54
N ALA A 30 -14.25 18.32 -16.90
CA ALA A 30 -13.87 19.73 -16.90
C ALA A 30 -14.43 20.55 -18.09
N GLY A 31 -15.25 19.94 -18.95
CA GLY A 31 -15.91 20.63 -20.05
C GLY A 31 -15.02 20.89 -21.28
N TYR A 32 -14.01 20.04 -21.51
CA TYR A 32 -13.28 20.03 -22.78
C TYR A 32 -14.06 19.26 -23.85
N ALA A 33 -13.96 19.72 -25.10
CA ALA A 33 -14.72 19.16 -26.23
C ALA A 33 -14.39 17.68 -26.53
N SER A 34 -13.24 17.18 -26.06
CA SER A 34 -12.82 15.79 -26.24
C SER A 34 -11.97 15.32 -25.06
N GLY A 35 -12.04 14.03 -24.74
CA GLY A 35 -11.14 13.40 -23.77
C GLY A 35 -9.67 13.36 -24.24
N SER A 36 -9.40 13.55 -25.53
CA SER A 36 -8.04 13.61 -26.07
C SER A 36 -7.21 14.76 -25.49
N TYR A 37 -7.87 15.85 -25.07
CA TYR A 37 -7.22 16.99 -24.44
C TYR A 37 -6.55 16.64 -23.10
N GLY A 38 -6.99 15.56 -22.43
CA GLY A 38 -6.41 15.12 -21.17
C GLY A 38 -4.91 14.86 -21.25
N LYS A 39 -4.44 14.19 -22.30
CA LYS A 39 -3.00 13.93 -22.51
C LYS A 39 -2.22 15.22 -22.73
N GLN A 40 -2.79 16.18 -23.45
CA GLN A 40 -2.15 17.47 -23.72
C GLN A 40 -2.09 18.35 -22.47
N LEU A 41 -3.13 18.33 -21.64
CA LEU A 41 -3.17 19.05 -20.36
C LEU A 41 -2.08 18.56 -19.41
N LEU A 42 -1.87 17.24 -19.32
CA LEU A 42 -0.79 16.66 -18.50
C LEU A 42 0.62 17.02 -18.97
N GLN A 43 0.81 17.42 -20.23
CA GLN A 43 2.13 17.87 -20.72
C GLN A 43 2.42 19.33 -20.35
N LYS A 44 1.40 20.12 -19.97
CA LYS A 44 1.61 21.53 -19.59
C LYS A 44 2.30 21.61 -18.23
N GLU A 45 3.40 22.34 -18.17
CA GLU A 45 4.23 22.47 -16.97
C GLU A 45 3.45 23.04 -15.77
N LYS A 46 2.59 24.04 -16.00
CA LYS A 46 1.71 24.62 -14.97
C LYS A 46 0.74 23.61 -14.33
N ILE A 47 0.22 22.66 -15.13
CA ILE A 47 -0.71 21.63 -14.65
C ILE A 47 0.05 20.57 -13.85
N ARG A 48 1.23 20.17 -14.33
CA ARG A 48 2.11 19.25 -13.59
C ARG A 48 2.55 19.84 -12.26
N ALA A 49 2.93 21.11 -12.23
CA ALA A 49 3.30 21.81 -11.00
C ALA A 49 2.12 21.85 -10.01
N PHE A 50 0.91 22.17 -10.49
CA PHE A 50 -0.28 22.21 -9.64
C PHE A 50 -0.70 20.83 -9.13
N LEU A 51 -0.61 19.79 -9.97
CA LEU A 51 -0.86 18.40 -9.55
C LEU A 51 0.17 17.91 -8.55
N ALA A 52 1.46 18.23 -8.74
CA ALA A 52 2.52 17.89 -7.79
C ALA A 52 2.35 18.62 -6.45
N GLU A 53 1.88 19.86 -6.46
CA GLU A 53 1.55 20.61 -5.25
C GLU A 53 0.30 20.03 -4.57
N MET A 54 -0.75 19.72 -5.33
CA MET A 54 -1.92 19.01 -4.82
C MET A 54 -1.56 17.64 -4.28
N GLU A 55 -0.65 16.91 -4.90
CA GLU A 55 -0.18 15.60 -4.43
C GLU A 55 0.63 15.74 -3.15
N LYS A 56 1.41 16.81 -2.97
CA LYS A 56 2.04 17.12 -1.68
C LYS A 56 1.04 17.52 -0.59
N GLU A 57 -0.03 18.23 -0.95
CA GLU A 57 -1.11 18.64 -0.04
C GLU A 57 -2.11 17.51 0.26
N VAL A 58 -2.28 16.55 -0.64
CA VAL A 58 -3.19 15.39 -0.51
C VAL A 58 -2.45 14.15 0.05
N ILE A 59 -1.12 14.08 -0.11
CA ILE A 59 -0.26 13.15 0.62
C ILE A 59 0.33 13.87 1.85
N PRO A 60 -0.55 14.16 2.81
CA PRO A 60 -0.31 13.64 4.14
C PRO A 60 -1.43 12.63 4.43
N SER A 61 -1.09 11.33 4.41
CA SER A 61 -1.78 10.33 5.24
C SER A 61 -3.29 10.13 5.03
N SER A 62 -3.75 9.90 3.78
CA SER A 62 -5.20 9.75 3.51
C SER A 62 -5.56 8.80 2.35
N GLN A 63 -5.41 7.48 2.54
CA GLN A 63 -6.39 6.53 1.98
C GLN A 63 -7.58 6.35 2.96
N LYS A 64 -7.86 7.37 3.77
CA LYS A 64 -8.93 7.44 4.77
C LYS A 64 -10.30 7.29 4.12
N LYS A 65 -10.84 6.07 4.10
CA LYS A 65 -12.31 5.87 4.06
C LYS A 65 -12.90 5.04 5.20
N GLN A 66 -12.08 4.49 6.10
CA GLN A 66 -12.48 4.00 7.44
C GLN A 66 -11.35 4.14 8.50
N GLU A 67 -10.29 4.89 8.21
CA GLU A 67 -8.94 4.75 8.81
C GLU A 67 -8.68 5.61 10.07
N GLY A 68 -9.63 5.68 11.01
CA GLY A 68 -9.44 6.41 12.27
C GLY A 68 -9.41 5.54 13.53
N LYS A 69 -9.75 4.26 13.42
CA LYS A 69 -9.85 3.33 14.56
C LYS A 69 -8.92 2.14 14.49
N ILE A 70 -8.44 1.78 13.29
CA ILE A 70 -7.59 0.63 13.04
C ILE A 70 -6.31 1.14 12.38
N ALA A 71 -5.16 0.86 12.99
CA ALA A 71 -3.86 1.19 12.41
C ALA A 71 -3.62 0.34 11.14
N PRO A 72 -3.15 0.94 10.03
CA PRO A 72 -2.74 0.21 8.84
C PRO A 72 -1.53 -0.68 9.12
N GLY A 73 -1.33 -1.72 8.29
CA GLY A 73 -0.28 -2.71 8.49
C GLY A 73 1.13 -2.12 8.58
N ASP A 74 1.42 -1.08 7.81
CA ASP A 74 2.72 -0.41 7.81
C ASP A 74 2.95 0.44 9.07
N GLU A 75 1.89 1.06 9.62
CA GLU A 75 1.96 1.78 10.89
C GLU A 75 2.22 0.82 12.05
N ILE A 76 1.56 -0.35 12.07
CA ILE A 76 1.81 -1.40 13.05
C ILE A 76 3.27 -1.86 12.99
N LEU A 77 3.81 -2.06 11.79
CA LEU A 77 5.21 -2.44 11.60
C LEU A 77 6.19 -1.37 12.06
N ALA A 78 5.91 -0.10 11.75
CA ALA A 78 6.73 1.02 12.17
C ALA A 78 6.78 1.10 13.71
N PHE A 79 5.61 1.04 14.36
CA PHE A 79 5.51 1.04 15.82
C PHE A 79 6.25 -0.14 16.47
N LEU A 80 6.06 -1.37 15.97
CA LEU A 80 6.75 -2.55 16.50
C LEU A 80 8.27 -2.45 16.28
N THR A 81 8.71 -1.91 15.15
CA THR A 81 10.14 -1.74 14.85
C THR A 81 10.78 -0.73 15.78
N GLU A 82 10.13 0.41 16.01
CA GLU A 82 10.57 1.42 16.96
C GLU A 82 10.60 0.85 18.37
N THR A 83 9.52 0.18 18.79
CA THR A 83 9.43 -0.47 20.11
C THR A 83 10.56 -1.48 20.30
N MET A 84 10.85 -2.33 19.30
CA MET A 84 11.95 -3.29 19.35
C MET A 84 13.32 -2.60 19.51
N ARG A 85 13.52 -1.49 18.78
CA ARG A 85 14.77 -0.69 18.79
C ARG A 85 14.92 0.25 19.99
N GLY A 86 13.86 0.45 20.77
CA GLY A 86 13.73 1.47 21.81
C GLY A 86 14.92 1.62 22.77
N SER A 87 14.95 2.77 23.48
CA SER A 87 15.99 3.13 24.45
C SER A 87 15.84 2.38 25.79
N GLU A 88 16.74 2.65 26.73
CA GLU A 88 16.74 2.05 28.09
C GLU A 88 15.44 2.25 28.87
N GLU A 89 14.62 3.26 28.52
CA GLU A 89 13.31 3.52 29.15
C GLU A 89 12.25 2.48 28.76
N THR A 90 12.47 1.73 27.67
CA THR A 90 11.53 0.73 27.17
C THR A 90 11.80 -0.61 27.84
N ASP A 91 10.82 -1.17 28.54
CA ASP A 91 10.96 -2.46 29.22
C ASP A 91 11.41 -3.58 28.25
N ILE A 92 12.40 -4.37 28.69
CA ILE A 92 13.03 -5.41 27.87
C ILE A 92 11.98 -6.43 27.38
N LYS A 93 10.97 -6.76 28.20
CA LYS A 93 9.94 -7.74 27.78
C LYS A 93 9.09 -7.20 26.64
N THR A 94 8.77 -5.91 26.66
CA THR A 94 8.04 -5.23 25.57
C THR A 94 8.85 -5.28 24.27
N ARG A 95 10.16 -5.00 24.35
CA ARG A 95 11.08 -5.07 23.20
C ARG A 95 11.19 -6.49 22.64
N MET A 96 11.34 -7.48 23.52
CA MET A 96 11.37 -8.90 23.14
C MET A 96 10.08 -9.33 22.45
N ARG A 97 8.92 -8.86 22.94
CA ARG A 97 7.64 -9.18 22.33
C ARG A 97 7.49 -8.58 20.94
N ALA A 98 7.94 -7.34 20.74
CA ALA A 98 7.96 -6.72 19.42
C ALA A 98 8.87 -7.48 18.44
N ALA A 99 10.07 -7.88 18.90
CA ALA A 99 11.00 -8.70 18.12
C ALA A 99 10.38 -10.05 17.71
N GLU A 100 9.67 -10.71 18.63
CA GLU A 100 9.00 -11.98 18.36
C GLU A 100 7.92 -11.83 17.28
N LEU A 101 7.08 -10.80 17.35
CA LEU A 101 6.02 -10.56 16.36
C LEU A 101 6.60 -10.29 14.97
N LEU A 102 7.65 -9.46 14.89
CA LEU A 102 8.36 -9.17 13.64
C LEU A 102 9.06 -10.41 13.08
N GLY A 103 9.72 -11.19 13.94
CA GLY A 103 10.42 -12.41 13.53
C GLY A 103 9.47 -13.49 13.03
N ARG A 104 8.29 -13.67 13.66
CA ARG A 104 7.25 -14.59 13.18
C ARG A 104 6.76 -14.19 11.79
N ARG A 105 6.48 -12.91 11.58
CA ARG A 105 6.07 -12.39 10.26
C ARG A 105 7.12 -12.65 9.19
N ASN A 106 8.39 -12.49 9.53
CA ASN A 106 9.51 -12.66 8.60
C ASN A 106 9.96 -14.13 8.45
N GLY A 107 9.28 -15.08 9.09
CA GLY A 107 9.65 -16.50 9.04
C GLY A 107 10.93 -16.84 9.82
N ALA A 108 11.46 -15.93 10.63
CA ALA A 108 12.72 -16.13 11.38
C ALA A 108 12.65 -17.27 12.42
N PHE A 109 11.45 -17.74 12.75
CA PHE A 109 11.21 -18.83 13.70
C PHE A 109 10.52 -20.05 13.07
N ALA A 110 10.54 -20.17 11.73
CA ALA A 110 10.05 -21.36 11.07
C ALA A 110 10.84 -22.58 11.58
N LYS A 111 10.13 -23.60 12.05
CA LYS A 111 10.75 -24.88 12.41
C LYS A 111 10.96 -25.66 11.11
N GLU A 112 12.10 -26.32 11.00
CA GLU A 112 12.27 -27.37 10.00
C GLU A 112 11.18 -28.41 10.22
N GLU A 113 10.38 -28.69 9.19
CA GLU A 113 9.44 -29.80 9.23
C GLU A 113 10.26 -31.07 9.31
N THR A 114 10.16 -31.79 10.42
CA THR A 114 10.62 -33.17 10.47
C THR A 114 9.75 -33.94 9.47
N GLU A 115 10.36 -34.42 8.38
CA GLU A 115 9.70 -35.30 7.41
C GLU A 115 9.03 -36.44 8.15
N ASN A 116 7.70 -36.43 8.15
CA ASN A 116 6.91 -37.47 8.79
C ASN A 116 6.82 -38.63 7.80
N SER A 117 7.92 -39.38 7.66
CA SER A 117 8.03 -40.55 6.78
C SER A 117 7.15 -41.68 7.31
N ARG A 118 5.83 -41.58 7.08
CA ARG A 118 4.90 -42.68 7.35
C ARG A 118 5.18 -43.78 6.33
N VAL A 119 5.76 -44.88 6.80
CA VAL A 119 5.88 -46.12 6.03
C VAL A 119 4.49 -46.74 5.93
N ILE A 120 3.96 -46.88 4.72
CA ILE A 120 2.72 -47.60 4.43
C ILE A 120 3.12 -48.95 3.86
N ILE A 121 2.80 -50.03 4.56
CA ILE A 121 2.97 -51.40 4.06
C ILE A 121 1.65 -51.80 3.41
N ILE A 122 1.69 -52.05 2.10
CA ILE A 122 0.57 -52.60 1.34
C ILE A 122 0.89 -54.08 1.12
N ASP A 123 0.06 -54.96 1.69
CA ASP A 123 0.17 -56.40 1.51
C ASP A 123 -0.80 -56.85 0.41
N ASP A 124 -0.28 -56.97 -0.81
CA ASP A 124 -1.03 -57.38 -2.02
C ASP A 124 -0.92 -58.89 -2.30
N ILE A 125 -0.39 -59.68 -1.36
CA ILE A 125 -0.25 -61.13 -1.55
C ILE A 125 -1.58 -61.80 -1.18
N GLY A 126 -2.36 -62.15 -2.20
CA GLY A 126 -3.56 -62.96 -2.04
C GLY A 126 -3.23 -64.29 -1.34
N ARG A 127 -3.96 -64.60 -0.27
CA ARG A 127 -3.90 -65.93 0.36
C ARG A 127 -4.28 -66.98 -0.69
N GLU A 128 -3.35 -67.85 -1.05
CA GLU A 128 -3.73 -69.10 -1.71
C GLU A 128 -4.49 -69.94 -0.67
N GLU A 129 -5.79 -70.12 -0.92
CA GLU A 129 -6.63 -71.08 -0.20
C GLU A 129 -6.17 -72.48 -0.60
N GLY A 130 -5.59 -73.20 0.37
CA GLY A 130 -5.29 -74.63 0.27
C GLY A 130 -6.47 -75.50 0.68
#